data_AF-A0A5E4WNF8-F1
#
_entry.id   AF-A0A5E4WNF8-F1
#
_cell.length_a   1.000
_cell.length_b   1.000
_cell.length_c   1.000
_cell.angle_alpha   90.00
_cell.angle_beta   90.00
_cell.angle_gamma   90.00
#
_symmetry.space_group_name_H-M   'P 1'
#
loop_
_entity.id
_entity.type
_entity.pdbx_description
1 polymer ?
#
loop_
_entity_poly.entity_id
_entity_poly.type
_entity_poly.pdbx_seq_one_letter_code
_entity_poly.pdbx_strand_id
1 'polypeptide(L)' 'MIQASLGKTVSTKASTENSAIALGSIATQMGIKTRFISVADLVIALAAASRQNRLADFLKCNIMNARLLIIDEVG' A
#
# COMPACT_ATOMS: atom_id res chain seq x y z
N MET A 1 -23.15 -43.08 -9.53
CA MET A 1 -24.41 -42.33 -9.45
C MET A 1 -24.80 -42.39 -7.97
N ILE A 2 -24.57 -41.40 -7.09
CA ILE A 2 -24.76 -39.95 -7.17
C ILE A 2 -24.09 -39.27 -5.93
N GLN A 3 -23.66 -38.00 -6.10
CA GLN A 3 -23.12 -36.98 -5.16
C GLN A 3 -21.77 -37.30 -4.45
N ALA A 4 -20.61 -36.68 -4.73
CA ALA A 4 -20.25 -35.25 -4.85
C ALA A 4 -20.53 -34.42 -3.58
N SER A 5 -19.75 -34.66 -2.52
CA SER A 5 -19.64 -33.72 -1.38
C SER A 5 -18.68 -32.59 -1.77
N LEU A 6 -19.24 -31.62 -2.51
CA LEU A 6 -18.69 -30.28 -2.66
C LEU A 6 -18.88 -29.51 -1.36
N GLY A 7 -17.87 -28.73 -0.96
CA GLY A 7 -18.10 -27.58 -0.09
C GLY A 7 -17.56 -27.67 1.33
N LYS A 8 -16.25 -27.89 1.50
CA LYS A 8 -15.51 -27.01 2.42
C LYS A 8 -14.96 -25.86 1.60
N THR A 9 -15.87 -25.00 1.12
CA THR A 9 -15.53 -23.60 0.88
C THR A 9 -15.10 -23.08 2.24
N VAL A 10 -13.78 -23.04 2.45
CA VAL A 10 -13.18 -22.15 3.43
C VAL A 10 -13.89 -20.82 3.19
N SER A 11 -14.71 -20.44 4.15
CA SER A 11 -15.27 -19.12 4.27
C SER A 11 -14.07 -18.18 4.40
N THR A 12 -13.45 -17.85 3.27
CA THR A 12 -12.58 -16.70 3.15
C THR A 12 -13.52 -15.55 3.38
N LYS A 13 -13.59 -15.14 4.66
CA LYS A 13 -14.02 -13.82 5.06
C LYS A 13 -13.38 -12.90 4.02
N ALA A 14 -14.18 -12.37 3.08
CA ALA A 14 -13.73 -11.32 2.20
C ALA A 14 -13.46 -10.18 3.17
N SER A 15 -12.23 -10.16 3.66
CA SER A 15 -11.82 -9.24 4.68
C SER A 15 -11.87 -7.91 3.97
N THR A 16 -12.75 -7.06 4.47
CA THR A 16 -12.96 -5.68 4.01
C THR A 16 -11.72 -4.85 4.33
N GLU A 17 -10.54 -5.37 4.02
CA GLU A 17 -9.27 -4.71 4.17
C GLU A 17 -9.14 -3.86 2.93
N ASN A 18 -9.01 -2.54 3.13
CA ASN A 18 -8.85 -1.55 2.07
C ASN A 18 -8.03 -2.15 0.93
N SER A 19 -8.58 -2.15 -0.29
CA SER A 19 -7.95 -2.80 -1.45
C SER A 19 -6.48 -2.37 -1.63
N ALA A 20 -6.14 -1.15 -1.19
CA ALA A 20 -4.78 -0.64 -1.10
C ALA A 20 -3.87 -1.46 -0.19
N ILE A 21 -4.29 -1.76 1.05
CA ILE A 21 -3.53 -2.58 2.01
C ILE A 21 -3.39 -4.01 1.50
N ALA A 22 -4.47 -4.60 0.99
CA ALA A 22 -4.43 -5.95 0.44
C ALA A 22 -3.46 -6.05 -0.76
N LEU A 23 -3.52 -5.08 -1.69
CA LEU A 23 -2.60 -5.01 -2.82
C LEU A 23 -1.16 -4.79 -2.39
N GLY A 24 -0.92 -3.90 -1.43
CA GLY A 24 0.42 -3.64 -0.93
C GLY A 24 1.02 -4.83 -0.16
N SER A 25 0.18 -5.58 0.54
CA SER A 25 0.56 -6.83 1.21
C SER A 25 0.99 -7.89 0.18
N ILE A 26 0.20 -8.08 -0.88
CA ILE A 26 0.53 -8.99 -1.98
C ILE A 26 1.81 -8.53 -2.71
N ALA A 27 1.93 -7.23 -3.01
CA ALA A 27 3.11 -6.67 -3.66
C ALA A 27 4.38 -6.88 -2.83
N THR A 28 4.30 -6.71 -1.51
CA THR A 28 5.40 -6.98 -0.59
C THR A 28 5.76 -8.47 -0.57
N GLN A 29 4.77 -9.37 -0.54
CA GLN A 29 4.98 -10.82 -0.62
C GLN A 29 5.64 -11.24 -1.94
N MET A 30 5.36 -10.52 -3.03
CA MET A 30 6.01 -10.70 -4.34
C MET A 30 7.40 -10.04 -4.45
N GLY A 31 7.93 -9.48 -3.36
CA GLY A 31 9.25 -8.82 -3.35
C GLY A 31 9.28 -7.47 -4.07
N ILE A 32 8.13 -6.87 -4.34
CA ILE A 32 8.05 -5.51 -4.90
C ILE A 32 8.39 -4.52 -3.79
N LYS A 33 9.29 -3.57 -4.09
CA LYS A 33 9.63 -2.47 -3.19
C LYS A 33 8.42 -1.54 -3.02
N THR A 34 7.55 -1.89 -2.10
CA THR A 34 6.33 -1.15 -1.77
C THR A 34 6.58 -0.21 -0.60
N ARG A 35 6.12 1.04 -0.69
CA ARG A 35 6.10 1.99 0.42
C ARG A 35 4.66 2.37 0.73
N PHE A 36 4.32 2.36 2.01
CA PHE A 36 3.09 2.92 2.54
C PHE A 36 3.39 4.26 3.21
N ILE A 37 2.56 5.26 2.98
CA ILE A 37 2.66 6.56 3.64
C ILE A 37 1.27 7.12 3.91
N SER A 38 1.06 7.71 5.09
CA SER A 38 -0.19 8.41 5.38
C SER A 38 -0.28 9.71 4.57
N VAL A 39 -1.49 10.09 4.14
CA VAL A 39 -1.73 11.42 3.53
C VAL A 39 -1.22 12.55 4.43
N ALA A 40 -1.47 12.47 5.74
CA ALA A 40 -1.08 13.51 6.69
C ALA A 40 0.44 13.68 6.76
N ASP A 41 1.16 12.57 6.92
CA ASP A 41 2.62 12.56 6.97
C ASP A 41 3.24 13.01 5.65
N LEU A 42 2.64 12.60 4.52
CA LEU A 42 3.09 13.03 3.20
C LEU A 42 2.96 14.55 3.03
N VAL A 43 1.82 15.13 3.43
CA VAL A 43 1.57 16.57 3.34
C VAL A 43 2.55 17.34 4.23
N ILE A 44 2.78 16.89 5.46
CA ILE A 44 3.75 17.53 6.39
C ILE A 44 5.16 17.47 5.82
N ALA A 45 5.58 16.32 5.31
CA ALA A 45 6.91 16.13 4.74
C ALA A 45 7.11 16.95 3.46
N LEU A 46 6.11 17.02 2.59
CA LEU A 46 6.11 17.87 1.40
C LEU A 46 6.20 19.35 1.76
N ALA A 47 5.41 19.81 2.73
CA ALA A 47 5.43 21.20 3.18
C ALA A 47 6.80 21.58 3.77
N ALA A 48 7.40 20.70 4.58
CA ALA A 48 8.74 20.89 5.12
C ALA A 48 9.82 20.91 4.02
N ALA A 49 9.77 19.97 3.07
CA ALA A 49 10.72 19.89 1.95
C ALA A 49 10.59 21.10 1.00
N SER A 50 9.36 21.58 0.77
CA SER A 50 9.10 22.78 -0.02
C SER A 50 9.67 24.03 0.64
N ARG A 51 9.52 24.19 1.96
CA ARG A 51 10.12 25.31 2.72
C ARG A 51 11.65 25.32 2.67
N GLN A 52 12.26 24.13 2.59
CA GLN A 52 13.71 23.98 2.50
C GLN A 52 14.24 24.02 1.06
N ASN A 53 13.37 24.21 0.05
CA ASN A 53 13.71 24.14 -1.37
C ASN A 53 14.35 22.80 -1.79
N ARG A 54 14.05 21.72 -1.06
CA ARG A 54 14.58 20.35 -1.26
C ARG A 54 13.52 19.36 -1.75
N LEU A 55 12.46 19.88 -2.36
CA LEU A 55 11.36 19.08 -2.86
C LEU A 55 11.82 18.00 -3.85
N ALA A 56 12.73 18.34 -4.77
CA ALA A 56 13.24 17.40 -5.77
C ALA A 56 14.01 16.23 -5.13
N ASP A 57 14.81 16.49 -4.10
CA ASP A 57 15.54 15.46 -3.36
C ASP A 57 14.59 14.55 -2.60
N PHE A 58 13.58 15.14 -1.95
CA PHE A 58 12.56 14.39 -1.23
C PHE A 58 11.81 13.44 -2.17
N LEU A 59 11.36 13.90 -3.33
CA LEU A 59 10.68 13.06 -4.31
C LEU A 59 11.57 11.93 -4.82
N LYS A 60 12.84 12.22 -5.16
CA LYS A 60 13.79 11.21 -5.65
C LYS A 60 14.05 10.10 -4.63
N CYS A 61 14.25 10.46 -3.37
CA CYS A 61 14.59 9.51 -2.32
C CYS A 61 13.38 8.82 -1.69
N ASN A 62 12.22 9.48 -1.58
CA ASN A 62 11.05 8.95 -0.88
C ASN A 62 9.89 8.53 -1.79
N ILE A 63 9.92 8.83 -3.08
CA ILE A 63 8.86 8.40 -4.01
C ILE A 63 9.44 7.58 -5.15
N MET A 64 10.52 8.04 -5.79
CA MET A 64 11.05 7.40 -7.00
C MET A 64 11.75 6.05 -6.76
N ASN A 65 12.15 5.73 -5.54
CA ASN A 65 12.77 4.43 -5.21
C ASN A 65 11.74 3.32 -4.89
N ALA A 66 10.48 3.68 -4.69
CA ALA A 66 9.39 2.72 -4.51
C ALA A 66 8.88 2.29 -5.89
N ARG A 67 8.70 0.99 -6.08
CA ARG A 67 8.04 0.46 -7.29
C ARG A 67 6.52 0.52 -7.18
N LEU A 68 6.01 0.63 -5.95
CA LEU A 68 4.62 0.85 -5.63
C LEU A 68 4.56 1.79 -4.42
N LEU A 69 3.93 2.96 -4.59
CA LEU A 69 3.65 3.89 -3.49
C LEU A 69 2.16 3.84 -3.20
N ILE A 70 1.81 3.45 -1.98
CA ILE A 70 0.44 3.45 -1.48
C ILE A 70 0.33 4.62 -0.51
N ILE A 71 -0.54 5.56 -0.86
CA ILE A 71 -0.91 6.67 0.00
C ILE A 71 -2.27 6.30 0.56
N ASP A 72 -2.35 6.18 1.87
CA ASP A 72 -3.59 5.84 2.56
C ASP A 72 -3.95 6.96 3.53
N GLU A 73 -5.23 7.25 3.68
CA GLU A 73 -5.73 8.05 4.79
C GLU A 73 -5.60 7.33 6.14
N VAL A 74 -5.21 6.04 6.17
CA VAL A 74 -5.12 5.24 7.39
C VAL A 74 -4.22 5.88 8.45
N GLY A 75 -4.93 6.42 9.45
CA GLY A 75 -4.54 7.06 10.70
C GLY A 75 -5.81 7.44 11.44
#